data_AF-A0A9P8CV95-F1
#
_entry.id   AF-A0A9P8CV95-F1
#
_cell.length_a   1.000
_cell.length_b   1.000
_cell.length_c   1.000
_cell.angle_alpha   90.00
_cell.angle_beta   90.00
_cell.angle_gamma   90.00
#
_symmetry.space_group_name_H-M   'P 1'
#
loop_
_entity.id
_entity.type
_entity.pdbx_description
1 polymer ?
#
loop_
_entity_poly.entity_id
_entity_poly.type
_entity_poly.pdbx_seq_one_letter_code
_entity_poly.pdbx_strand_id
1 'polypeptide(L)'
;MQLPLSAIAIILSSVISTALAYDAGRAIDAARSQIRVPYVWGGGHGPKPGKSGGGFDCSGLVRYALSEGGAGDIKGSTRTQVNDRRLMPIDENDRRPGDIEFFSADNIHHVVLYAGRNGGRETMIEAEQTHVPVHEVTLRRGGVWRRVR
;
A
#
# COMPACT_ATOMS: atom_id res chain seq x y z
N MET A 1 -35.35 25.31 -19.47
CA MET A 1 -34.46 24.47 -20.29
C MET A 1 -33.97 23.32 -19.40
N GLN A 2 -34.65 22.18 -19.44
CA GLN A 2 -34.35 21.00 -18.60
C GLN A 2 -33.32 20.15 -19.33
N LEU A 3 -32.17 19.89 -18.69
CA LEU A 3 -31.23 18.90 -19.21
C LEU A 3 -31.92 17.52 -19.19
N PRO A 4 -31.75 16.69 -20.23
CA PRO A 4 -32.36 15.37 -20.27
C PRO A 4 -31.81 14.51 -19.12
N LEU A 5 -32.69 13.77 -18.43
CA LEU A 5 -32.35 12.89 -17.30
C LEU A 5 -31.21 11.90 -17.61
N SER A 6 -31.00 11.56 -18.88
CA SER A 6 -29.91 10.71 -19.35
C SER A 6 -28.52 11.34 -19.17
N ALA A 7 -28.39 12.67 -19.29
CA ALA A 7 -27.11 13.35 -19.11
C ALA A 7 -26.68 13.39 -17.63
N ILE A 8 -27.64 13.49 -16.70
CA ILE A 8 -27.37 13.51 -15.26
C ILE A 8 -26.88 12.13 -14.77
N ALA A 9 -27.45 11.03 -15.28
CA ALA A 9 -27.03 9.67 -14.92
C ALA A 9 -25.61 9.32 -15.42
N ILE A 10 -25.24 9.78 -16.62
CA ILE A 10 -23.91 9.56 -17.19
C ILE A 10 -22.84 10.34 -16.41
N ILE A 11 -23.15 11.57 -16.00
CA ILE A 11 -22.23 12.38 -15.18
C ILE A 11 -22.08 11.77 -13.78
N LEU A 12 -23.16 11.27 -13.15
CA LEU A 12 -23.05 10.59 -11.85
C LEU A 12 -22.18 9.31 -11.92
N SER A 13 -22.31 8.50 -12.97
CA SER A 13 -21.58 7.23 -13.10
C SER A 13 -20.06 7.42 -13.31
N SER A 14 -19.66 8.47 -14.03
CA SER A 14 -18.26 8.83 -14.27
C SER A 14 -17.56 9.35 -13.00
N VAL A 15 -18.26 10.15 -12.20
CA VAL A 15 -17.74 10.71 -10.93
C VAL A 15 -17.62 9.61 -9.86
N ILE A 16 -18.52 8.61 -9.86
CA ILE A 16 -18.42 7.44 -8.96
C ILE A 16 -17.24 6.53 -9.35
N SER A 17 -16.99 6.34 -10.65
CA SER A 17 -15.91 5.46 -11.12
C SER A 17 -14.51 5.94 -10.74
N THR A 18 -14.29 7.25 -10.62
CA THR A 18 -13.01 7.83 -10.19
C THR A 18 -12.79 7.72 -8.68
N ALA A 19 -13.86 7.75 -7.87
CA ALA A 19 -13.78 7.56 -6.41
C ALA A 19 -13.56 6.09 -5.99
N LEU A 20 -13.75 5.13 -6.90
CA LEU A 20 -13.54 3.70 -6.67
C LEU A 20 -12.19 3.17 -7.20
N ALA A 21 -11.43 4.00 -7.92
CA ALA A 21 -10.13 3.59 -8.45
C ALA A 21 -9.05 3.72 -7.37
N TYR A 22 -8.14 2.75 -7.30
CA TYR A 22 -6.96 2.81 -6.45
C TYR A 22 -6.04 3.97 -6.88
N ASP A 23 -5.66 4.81 -5.93
CA ASP A 23 -4.68 5.89 -6.10
C ASP A 23 -3.34 5.51 -5.43
N ALA A 24 -2.41 5.05 -6.27
CA ALA A 24 -1.05 4.70 -5.85
C ALA A 24 -0.28 5.87 -5.24
N GLY A 25 -0.48 7.10 -5.73
CA GLY A 25 0.18 8.29 -5.20
C GLY A 25 -0.28 8.57 -3.77
N ARG A 26 -1.59 8.51 -3.54
CA ARG A 26 -2.18 8.66 -2.21
C ARG A 26 -1.72 7.57 -1.24
N ALA A 27 -1.57 6.32 -1.70
CA ALA A 27 -1.00 5.26 -0.87
C ALA A 27 0.46 5.55 -0.45
N ILE A 28 1.29 6.00 -1.40
CA ILE A 28 2.68 6.37 -1.13
C ILE A 28 2.75 7.55 -0.17
N ASP A 29 1.97 8.60 -0.39
CA ASP A 29 1.96 9.79 0.47
C ASP A 29 1.45 9.46 1.88
N ALA A 30 0.46 8.58 1.99
CA ALA A 30 0.02 8.04 3.27
C ALA A 30 1.17 7.31 3.98
N ALA A 31 1.91 6.43 3.30
CA ALA A 31 3.06 5.76 3.90
C ALA A 31 4.16 6.75 4.31
N ARG A 32 4.48 7.75 3.47
CA ARG A 32 5.46 8.81 3.78
C ARG A 32 5.07 9.65 4.98
N SER A 33 3.77 9.93 5.16
CA SER A 33 3.27 10.66 6.34
C SER A 33 3.54 9.94 7.67
N GLN A 34 3.91 8.65 7.61
CA GLN A 34 4.26 7.84 8.77
C GLN A 34 5.76 7.72 9.00
N ILE A 35 6.62 8.34 8.18
CA ILE A 35 8.07 8.37 8.42
C ILE A 35 8.33 8.86 9.85
N ARG A 36 9.27 8.18 10.54
CA ARG A 36 9.61 8.32 11.97
C ARG A 36 8.61 7.76 12.97
N VAL A 37 7.47 7.22 12.56
CA VAL A 37 6.59 6.46 13.47
C VAL A 37 7.31 5.19 13.93
N PRO A 38 7.29 4.84 15.23
CA PRO A 38 7.98 3.65 15.72
C PRO A 38 7.50 2.35 15.07
N TYR A 39 8.43 1.42 14.90
CA TYR A 39 8.05 0.03 14.68
C TYR A 39 7.45 -0.56 15.96
N VAL A 40 6.30 -1.23 15.82
CA VAL A 40 5.65 -1.99 16.89
C VAL A 40 5.19 -3.31 16.30
N TRP A 41 5.64 -4.42 16.88
CA TRP A 41 5.19 -5.75 16.46
C TRP A 41 3.67 -5.88 16.61
N GLY A 42 2.95 -6.20 15.52
CA GLY A 42 1.48 -6.20 15.50
C GLY A 42 0.85 -4.80 15.40
N GLY A 43 1.65 -3.74 15.26
CA GLY A 43 1.17 -2.38 15.03
C GLY A 43 0.51 -2.24 13.67
N GLY A 44 -0.55 -1.45 13.56
CA GLY A 44 -1.34 -1.32 12.32
C GLY A 44 -2.50 -2.30 12.19
N HIS A 45 -2.67 -3.24 13.14
CA HIS A 45 -3.68 -4.30 13.11
C HIS A 45 -4.90 -4.04 13.99
N GLY A 46 -5.15 -2.78 14.34
CA GLY A 46 -6.35 -2.36 15.05
C GLY A 46 -7.66 -2.59 14.24
N PRO A 47 -8.83 -2.28 14.84
CA PRO A 47 -10.13 -2.48 14.21
C PRO A 47 -10.29 -1.79 12.85
N LYS A 48 -9.60 -0.66 12.66
CA LYS A 48 -9.47 0.09 11.41
C LYS A 48 -7.99 0.20 11.02
N PRO A 49 -7.66 0.36 9.72
CA PRO A 49 -6.30 0.66 9.29
C PRO A 49 -5.76 1.94 9.95
N GLY A 50 -4.48 1.93 10.30
CA GLY A 50 -3.82 3.04 11.00
C GLY A 50 -3.06 2.57 12.25
N LYS A 51 -2.32 3.49 12.88
CA LYS A 51 -1.43 3.20 14.02
C LYS A 51 -2.18 2.47 15.13
N SER A 52 -1.57 1.42 15.68
CA SER A 52 -2.03 0.74 16.90
C SER A 52 -0.85 0.41 17.78
N GLY A 53 -1.04 0.46 19.11
CA GLY A 53 0.08 0.32 20.06
C GLY A 53 1.17 1.39 19.91
N GLY A 54 0.86 2.53 19.28
CA GLY A 54 1.79 3.63 19.04
C GLY A 54 2.61 3.54 17.75
N GLY A 55 2.42 2.50 16.91
CA GLY A 55 3.23 2.30 15.72
C GLY A 55 2.65 1.35 14.67
N PHE A 56 3.56 0.83 13.85
CA PHE A 56 3.27 -0.10 12.75
C PHE A 56 4.26 -1.28 12.75
N ASP A 57 3.81 -2.46 12.35
CA ASP A 57 4.68 -3.46 11.72
C ASP A 57 4.64 -3.32 10.19
N CYS A 58 5.44 -4.11 9.47
CA CYS A 58 5.55 -4.04 8.02
C CYS A 58 4.19 -4.18 7.32
N SER A 59 3.44 -5.25 7.62
CA SER A 59 2.12 -5.51 7.06
C SER A 59 1.05 -4.51 7.47
N GLY A 60 1.16 -3.96 8.68
CA GLY A 60 0.28 -2.94 9.21
C GLY A 60 0.47 -1.58 8.53
N LEU A 61 1.71 -1.21 8.22
CA LEU A 61 2.02 -0.02 7.43
C LEU A 61 1.45 -0.13 6.01
N VAL A 62 1.68 -1.27 5.34
CA VAL A 62 1.15 -1.51 3.99
C VAL A 62 -0.38 -1.55 3.99
N ARG A 63 -1.01 -2.24 4.95
CA ARG A 63 -2.48 -2.21 5.15
C ARG A 63 -3.01 -0.79 5.22
N TYR A 64 -2.39 0.06 6.04
CA TYR A 64 -2.77 1.46 6.19
C TYR A 64 -2.62 2.24 4.87
N ALA A 65 -1.45 2.16 4.25
CA ALA A 65 -1.16 2.87 3.00
C ALA A 65 -2.13 2.48 1.87
N LEU A 66 -2.37 1.18 1.67
CA LEU A 66 -3.28 0.70 0.64
C LEU A 66 -4.73 1.07 0.93
N SER A 67 -5.16 1.07 2.20
CA SER A 67 -6.48 1.56 2.59
C SER A 67 -6.66 3.04 2.28
N GLU A 68 -5.64 3.87 2.54
CA GLU A 68 -5.66 5.28 2.15
C GLU A 68 -5.65 5.44 0.62
N GLY A 69 -4.94 4.60 -0.10
CA GLY A 69 -5.01 4.55 -1.57
C GLY A 69 -6.35 4.08 -2.13
N GLY A 70 -7.31 3.65 -1.31
CA GLY A 70 -8.62 3.20 -1.77
C GLY A 70 -8.69 1.71 -2.13
N ALA A 71 -7.64 0.91 -1.87
CA ALA A 71 -7.66 -0.54 -2.05
C ALA A 71 -8.54 -1.26 -1.00
N GLY A 72 -9.04 -0.54 0.00
CA GLY A 72 -9.78 -1.07 1.13
C GLY A 72 -8.88 -1.77 2.15
N ASP A 73 -9.52 -2.45 3.10
CA ASP A 73 -8.83 -3.05 4.25
C ASP A 73 -8.28 -4.46 3.93
N ILE A 74 -6.98 -4.56 3.69
CA ILE A 74 -6.23 -5.80 3.46
C ILE A 74 -5.63 -6.29 4.79
N LYS A 75 -6.45 -7.00 5.57
CA LYS A 75 -6.10 -7.50 6.90
C LYS A 75 -5.09 -8.66 6.87
N GLY A 76 -4.49 -8.91 8.03
CA GLY A 76 -3.66 -10.08 8.29
C GLY A 76 -2.16 -9.79 8.18
N SER A 77 -1.35 -10.81 8.41
CA SER A 77 0.11 -10.69 8.36
C SER A 77 0.63 -10.65 6.92
N THR A 78 1.91 -10.33 6.76
CA THR A 78 2.68 -10.43 5.52
C THR A 78 2.38 -11.74 4.74
N ARG A 79 2.34 -12.88 5.46
CA ARG A 79 2.10 -14.21 4.87
C ARG A 79 0.68 -14.40 4.33
N THR A 80 -0.31 -13.72 4.90
CA THR A 80 -1.69 -13.79 4.43
C THR A 80 -1.98 -12.72 3.37
N GLN A 81 -1.41 -11.52 3.51
CA GLN A 81 -1.65 -10.39 2.61
C GLN A 81 -1.17 -10.66 1.19
N VAL A 82 -0.07 -11.40 1.00
CA VAL A 82 0.44 -11.74 -0.35
C VAL A 82 -0.60 -12.44 -1.23
N ASN A 83 -1.58 -13.13 -0.63
CA ASN A 83 -2.65 -13.84 -1.31
C ASN A 83 -4.00 -13.12 -1.20
N ASP A 84 -4.04 -11.87 -0.74
CA ASP A 84 -5.28 -11.09 -0.71
C ASP A 84 -5.83 -10.94 -2.13
N ARG A 85 -7.13 -11.20 -2.31
CA ARG A 85 -7.81 -11.19 -3.60
C ARG A 85 -7.76 -9.84 -4.33
N ARG A 86 -7.42 -8.75 -3.64
CA ARG A 86 -7.29 -7.41 -4.23
C ARG A 86 -5.91 -7.20 -4.85
N LEU A 87 -4.98 -8.12 -4.61
CA LEU A 87 -3.62 -8.10 -5.12
C LEU A 87 -3.45 -9.13 -6.24
N MET A 88 -2.91 -8.69 -7.38
CA MET A 88 -2.50 -9.57 -8.47
C MET A 88 -0.98 -9.69 -8.54
N PRO A 89 -0.43 -10.87 -8.89
CA PRO A 89 0.99 -11.00 -9.16
C PRO A 89 1.39 -10.16 -10.38
N ILE A 90 2.59 -9.60 -10.34
CA ILE A 90 3.24 -8.91 -11.46
C ILE A 90 4.69 -9.39 -11.58
N ASP A 91 5.28 -9.25 -12.76
CA ASP A 91 6.72 -9.40 -12.95
C ASP A 91 7.46 -8.21 -12.31
N GLU A 92 8.62 -8.44 -11.71
CA GLU A 92 9.44 -7.38 -11.12
C GLU A 92 9.77 -6.27 -12.14
N ASN A 93 9.96 -6.62 -13.42
CA ASN A 93 10.29 -5.66 -14.47
C ASN A 93 9.10 -4.75 -14.82
N ASP A 94 7.89 -5.15 -14.47
CA ASP A 94 6.66 -4.37 -14.68
C ASP A 94 6.31 -3.47 -13.49
N ARG A 95 7.14 -3.47 -12.43
CA ARG A 95 6.87 -2.70 -11.21
C ARG A 95 6.66 -1.21 -11.48
N ARG A 96 5.75 -0.62 -10.72
CA ARG A 96 5.37 0.80 -10.76
C ARG A 96 5.19 1.31 -9.34
N PRO A 97 5.40 2.62 -9.09
CA PRO A 97 5.13 3.20 -7.77
C PRO A 97 3.73 2.81 -7.27
N GLY A 98 3.65 2.34 -6.04
CA GLY A 98 2.43 1.83 -5.40
C GLY A 98 2.27 0.31 -5.44
N ASP A 99 3.16 -0.40 -6.14
CA ASP A 99 3.26 -1.85 -6.04
C ASP A 99 3.89 -2.29 -4.72
N ILE A 100 3.64 -3.54 -4.36
CA ILE A 100 4.04 -4.13 -3.08
C ILE A 100 5.02 -5.27 -3.37
N GLU A 101 6.16 -5.26 -2.67
CA GLU A 101 7.08 -6.39 -2.68
C GLU A 101 6.96 -7.16 -1.36
N PHE A 102 6.80 -8.47 -1.46
CA PHE A 102 6.78 -9.41 -0.33
C PHE A 102 8.08 -10.22 -0.35
N PHE A 103 8.99 -9.94 0.59
CA PHE A 103 10.34 -10.51 0.61
C PHE A 103 10.36 -11.98 1.03
N SER A 104 11.26 -12.73 0.36
CA SER A 104 11.46 -14.18 0.43
C SER A 104 10.27 -14.97 -0.12
N ALA A 105 10.42 -15.54 -1.32
CA ALA A 105 9.38 -16.33 -1.97
C ALA A 105 9.00 -17.60 -1.16
N ASP A 106 10.00 -18.26 -0.56
CA ASP A 106 9.81 -19.54 0.16
C ASP A 106 9.41 -19.35 1.63
N ASN A 107 9.72 -18.19 2.23
CA ASN A 107 9.37 -17.87 3.62
C ASN A 107 9.09 -16.37 3.79
N ILE A 108 7.95 -15.94 3.25
CA ILE A 108 7.50 -14.56 3.32
C ILE A 108 7.49 -14.06 4.75
N HIS A 109 8.26 -13.00 5.02
CA HIS A 109 8.44 -12.44 6.36
C HIS A 109 8.41 -10.91 6.41
N HIS A 110 8.67 -10.22 5.30
CA HIS A 110 8.67 -8.76 5.23
C HIS A 110 7.92 -8.25 4.00
N VAL A 111 7.31 -7.07 4.12
CA VAL A 111 6.54 -6.44 3.04
C VAL A 111 6.78 -4.94 3.02
N VAL A 112 6.90 -4.39 1.81
CA VAL A 112 7.22 -2.97 1.59
C VAL A 112 6.33 -2.38 0.50
N LEU A 113 6.18 -1.05 0.52
CA LEU A 113 5.53 -0.30 -0.54
C LEU A 113 6.59 0.35 -1.44
N TYR A 114 6.61 0.01 -2.72
CA TYR A 114 7.52 0.62 -3.69
C TYR A 114 7.09 2.07 -3.99
N ALA A 115 7.98 3.03 -3.77
CA ALA A 115 7.68 4.47 -3.81
C ALA A 115 8.16 5.16 -5.09
N GLY A 116 8.76 4.41 -6.02
CA GLY A 116 9.24 4.94 -7.30
C GLY A 116 10.65 5.51 -7.23
N ARG A 117 10.98 6.38 -8.20
CA ARG A 117 12.31 6.98 -8.31
C ARG A 117 12.38 8.31 -7.55
N ASN A 118 13.30 8.42 -6.61
CA ASN A 118 13.58 9.62 -5.82
C ASN A 118 15.09 9.87 -5.78
N GLY A 119 15.54 11.10 -6.07
CA GLY A 119 16.96 11.45 -6.03
C GLY A 119 17.85 10.59 -6.95
N GLY A 120 17.32 10.11 -8.08
CA GLY A 120 18.05 9.28 -9.04
C GLY A 120 18.11 7.78 -8.68
N ARG A 121 17.51 7.34 -7.57
CA ARG A 121 17.42 5.93 -7.15
C ARG A 121 15.97 5.50 -7.01
N GLU A 122 15.72 4.21 -7.12
CA GLU A 122 14.43 3.63 -6.76
C GLU A 122 14.33 3.49 -5.23
N THR A 123 13.17 3.78 -4.65
CA THR A 123 12.96 3.76 -3.20
C THR A 123 11.73 2.93 -2.81
N MET A 124 11.73 2.50 -1.54
CA MET A 124 10.63 1.80 -0.89
C MET A 124 10.42 2.35 0.51
N ILE A 125 9.18 2.24 1.02
CA ILE A 125 8.80 2.70 2.35
C ILE A 125 8.44 1.47 3.19
N GLU A 126 8.99 1.41 4.40
CA GLU A 126 8.85 0.22 5.24
C GLU A 126 8.84 0.53 6.73
N ALA A 127 8.22 -0.37 7.49
CA ALA A 127 8.44 -0.56 8.92
C ALA A 127 9.27 -1.83 9.09
N GLU A 128 10.59 -1.69 9.09
CA GLU A 128 11.52 -2.82 8.96
C GLU A 128 11.55 -3.72 10.21
N GLN A 129 11.87 -3.15 11.37
CA GLN A 129 12.13 -3.91 12.60
C GLN A 129 12.11 -3.03 13.86
N THR A 130 12.08 -3.66 15.03
CA THR A 130 12.16 -2.98 16.33
C THR A 130 13.34 -2.00 16.40
N HIS A 131 13.11 -0.83 17.01
CA HIS A 131 14.05 0.30 17.11
C HIS A 131 14.37 1.01 15.79
N VAL A 132 13.88 0.53 14.65
CA VAL A 132 13.97 1.25 13.38
C VAL A 132 12.59 1.82 13.07
N PRO A 133 12.38 3.14 13.21
CA PRO A 133 11.10 3.73 12.85
C PRO A 133 10.87 3.65 11.34
N VAL A 134 9.62 3.85 10.92
CA VAL A 134 9.24 3.89 9.50
C VAL A 134 10.14 4.85 8.73
N HIS A 135 10.63 4.41 7.58
CA HIS A 135 11.56 5.17 6.77
C HIS A 135 11.40 4.85 5.27
N GLU A 136 11.91 5.75 4.43
CA GLU A 136 12.07 5.53 3.00
C GLU A 136 13.56 5.25 2.72
N VAL A 137 13.85 4.15 2.03
CA VAL A 137 15.21 3.70 1.70
C VAL A 137 15.32 3.33 0.24
N THR A 138 16.56 3.09 -0.22
CA THR A 138 16.80 2.52 -1.55
C THR A 138 16.11 1.16 -1.67
N LEU A 139 15.43 0.93 -2.79
CA LEU A 139 14.73 -0.31 -3.08
C LEU A 139 15.69 -1.50 -2.96
N ARG A 140 15.39 -2.41 -2.03
CA ARG A 140 15.96 -3.75 -1.95
C ARG A 140 15.06 -4.69 -2.75
N ARG A 141 15.62 -5.76 -3.33
CA ARG A 141 14.88 -6.70 -4.16
C ARG A 141 15.19 -8.14 -3.75
N GLY A 142 14.20 -9.01 -3.89
CA GLY A 142 14.34 -10.44 -3.58
C GLY A 142 13.04 -11.12 -3.17
N GLY A 143 11.90 -10.51 -3.50
CA GLY A 143 10.58 -10.98 -3.16
C GLY A 143 9.70 -11.28 -4.38
N VAL A 144 8.42 -11.51 -4.09
CA VAL A 144 7.36 -11.58 -5.09
C VAL A 144 6.60 -10.27 -5.12
N TRP A 145 6.22 -9.83 -6.31
CA TRP A 145 5.61 -8.53 -6.52
C TRP A 145 4.11 -8.64 -6.70
N ARG A 146 3.40 -7.66 -6.15
CA ARG A 146 1.93 -7.57 -6.17
C ARG A 146 1.49 -6.16 -6.53
N ARG A 147 0.40 -6.08 -7.28
CA ARG A 147 -0.28 -4.82 -7.65
C ARG A 147 -1.74 -4.87 -7.21
N VAL A 148 -2.27 -3.73 -6.75
CA VAL A 148 -3.71 -3.58 -6.49
C VAL A 148 -4.48 -3.65 -7.82
N ARG A 149 -5.55 -4.45 -7.84
CA ARG A 149 -6.46 -4.62 -8.99
C ARG A 149 -7.36 -3.42 -9.24
#